data_AF-A0A1I7ZJH3-F1
#
_entry.id   AF-A0A1I7ZJH3-F1
#
_cell.length_a   1.000
_cell.length_b   1.000
_cell.length_c   1.000
_cell.angle_alpha   90.00
_cell.angle_beta   90.00
_cell.angle_gamma   90.00
#
_symmetry.space_group_name_H-M   'P 1'
#
loop_
_entity.id
_entity.type
_entity.pdbx_description
1 polymer ?
#
loop_
_entity_poly.entity_id
_entity_poly.type
_entity_poly.pdbx_seq_one_letter_code
_entity_poly.pdbx_strand_id
1 'polypeptide(L)'
;MKVQLLVLFSLALLLAAPLAVGAEYCHESLDVPCADGFNQMDIKTEEPYSKTVRCCVRPAKWTQDECYKKIGKVFGYLAFDCATGYEHYDKWDSGVYIYCCPEK
;
A
#
# COMPACT_ATOMS: atom_id res chain seq x y z
N MET A 1 -22.62 -15.98 43.02
CA MET A 1 -21.44 -15.52 42.27
C MET A 1 -21.31 -16.35 40.99
N LYS A 2 -21.88 -15.91 39.86
CA LYS A 2 -21.80 -16.67 38.59
C LYS A 2 -22.03 -15.83 37.31
N VAL A 3 -22.33 -14.54 37.46
CA VAL A 3 -22.64 -13.64 36.33
C VAL A 3 -21.39 -12.88 35.85
N GLN A 4 -20.38 -12.72 36.71
CA GLN A 4 -19.16 -11.97 36.37
C GLN A 4 -18.24 -12.66 35.36
N LEU A 5 -18.33 -13.98 35.20
CA LEU A 5 -17.49 -14.72 34.23
C LEU A 5 -17.94 -14.52 32.78
N LEU A 6 -19.24 -14.29 32.55
CA LEU A 6 -19.79 -14.18 31.19
C LEU A 6 -19.47 -12.83 30.54
N VAL A 7 -19.42 -11.75 31.32
CA VAL A 7 -19.11 -10.40 30.80
C VAL A 7 -17.66 -10.30 30.31
N LEU A 8 -16.73 -11.01 30.96
CA LEU A 8 -15.32 -11.04 30.58
C LEU A 8 -15.09 -11.83 29.28
N PHE A 9 -15.88 -12.88 29.02
CA PHE A 9 -15.79 -13.65 27.78
C PHE A 9 -16.37 -12.91 26.57
N SER A 10 -17.42 -12.10 26.77
CA SER A 10 -17.99 -11.28 25.68
C SER A 10 -17.05 -10.15 25.24
N LEU A 11 -16.26 -9.58 26.15
CA LEU A 11 -15.30 -8.53 25.82
C LEU A 11 -14.09 -9.07 25.03
N ALA A 12 -13.68 -10.31 25.29
CA ALA A 12 -12.57 -10.94 24.58
C ALA A 12 -12.89 -11.31 23.12
N LEU A 13 -14.15 -11.63 22.79
CA LEU A 13 -14.55 -11.86 21.39
C LEU A 13 -14.65 -10.58 20.55
N LEU A 14 -14.91 -9.42 21.16
CA LEU A 14 -14.90 -8.12 20.46
C LEU A 14 -13.49 -7.64 20.08
N LEU A 15 -12.44 -8.27 20.61
CA LEU A 15 -11.04 -8.00 20.27
C LEU A 15 -10.53 -8.89 19.11
N ALA A 16 -11.29 -9.91 18.71
CA ALA A 16 -10.97 -10.76 17.58
C ALA A 16 -11.66 -10.25 16.29
N ALA A 17 -11.11 -9.15 15.77
CA ALA A 17 -11.33 -8.57 14.44
C ALA A 17 -12.60 -7.70 14.22
N PRO A 18 -12.47 -6.49 13.61
CA PRO A 18 -11.33 -6.02 12.83
C PRO A 18 -10.52 -4.93 13.55
N LEU A 19 -9.32 -5.28 14.02
CA LEU A 19 -8.20 -4.33 14.16
C LEU A 19 -7.74 -3.92 12.76
N ALA A 20 -8.57 -3.17 12.04
CA ALA A 20 -8.23 -2.62 10.73
C ALA A 20 -9.20 -1.50 10.31
N VAL A 21 -9.69 -0.70 11.25
CA VAL A 21 -10.25 0.62 10.90
C VAL A 21 -9.07 1.49 10.46
N GLY A 22 -8.63 1.30 9.21
CA GLY A 22 -7.53 2.07 8.62
C GLY A 22 -6.56 1.30 7.73
N ALA A 23 -6.56 -0.05 7.75
CA ALA A 23 -5.68 -0.81 6.87
C ALA A 23 -6.18 -0.68 5.41
N GLU A 24 -5.35 -0.09 4.57
CA GLU A 24 -5.60 -0.01 3.14
C GLU A 24 -5.66 -1.44 2.58
N TYR A 25 -6.85 -1.91 2.19
CA TYR A 25 -6.99 -3.23 1.59
C TYR A 25 -6.53 -3.18 0.15
N CYS A 26 -5.39 -3.84 -0.11
CA CYS A 26 -4.74 -3.94 -1.40
C CYS A 26 -4.43 -5.40 -1.72
N HIS A 27 -4.53 -5.78 -2.98
CA HIS A 27 -4.10 -7.09 -3.47
C HIS A 27 -3.41 -6.95 -4.84
N GLU A 28 -2.60 -7.93 -5.20
CA GLU A 28 -2.04 -8.05 -6.55
C GLU A 28 -3.00 -8.87 -7.42
N SER A 29 -3.21 -8.44 -8.66
CA SER A 29 -4.09 -9.08 -9.63
C SER A 29 -3.42 -9.14 -11.00
N LEU A 30 -3.78 -10.15 -11.80
CA LEU A 30 -3.40 -10.21 -13.22
C LEU A 30 -4.47 -9.56 -14.13
N ASP A 31 -5.64 -9.25 -13.57
CA ASP A 31 -6.74 -8.64 -14.29
C ASP A 31 -6.53 -7.13 -14.41
N VAL A 32 -6.60 -6.63 -15.64
CA VAL A 32 -6.56 -5.20 -15.95
C VAL A 32 -7.79 -4.86 -16.80
N PRO A 33 -8.72 -4.01 -16.33
CA PRO A 33 -8.68 -3.22 -15.10
C PRO A 33 -8.95 -4.04 -13.81
N CYS A 34 -8.67 -3.44 -12.65
CA CYS A 34 -9.08 -3.99 -11.36
C CYS A 34 -10.61 -4.20 -11.29
N ALA A 35 -11.04 -5.17 -10.47
CA ALA A 35 -12.46 -5.43 -10.22
C ALA A 35 -13.18 -4.21 -9.61
N ASP A 36 -14.50 -4.15 -9.80
CA ASP A 36 -15.33 -3.07 -9.28
C ASP A 36 -15.12 -2.84 -7.76
N GLY A 37 -14.99 -1.58 -7.37
CA GLY A 37 -14.68 -1.18 -6.00
C GLY A 37 -13.18 -1.14 -5.67
N PHE A 38 -12.30 -1.45 -6.62
CA PHE A 38 -10.86 -1.30 -6.49
C PHE A 38 -10.27 -0.31 -7.48
N ASN A 39 -9.27 0.43 -7.03
CA ASN A 39 -8.49 1.38 -7.80
C ASN A 39 -7.15 0.74 -8.16
N GLN A 40 -6.74 0.90 -9.42
CA GLN A 40 -5.43 0.47 -9.88
C GLN A 40 -4.36 1.46 -9.39
N MET A 41 -3.38 0.97 -8.64
CA MET A 41 -2.30 1.78 -8.09
C MET A 41 -1.04 1.72 -8.95
N ASP A 42 -0.66 0.53 -9.40
CA ASP A 42 0.60 0.28 -10.11
C ASP A 42 0.44 -0.84 -11.14
N ILE A 43 1.28 -0.84 -12.17
CA ILE A 43 1.44 -1.94 -13.13
C ILE A 43 2.88 -2.46 -13.03
N LYS A 44 3.05 -3.59 -12.37
CA LYS A 44 4.26 -4.39 -12.49
C LYS A 44 4.20 -5.15 -13.80
N THR A 45 5.25 -5.07 -14.60
CA THR A 45 5.43 -5.97 -15.74
C THR A 45 6.49 -6.98 -15.33
N GLU A 46 6.09 -8.21 -15.08
CA GLU A 46 7.02 -9.32 -14.87
C GLU A 46 7.34 -9.97 -16.22
N GLU A 47 8.62 -10.08 -16.53
CA GLU A 47 9.08 -10.84 -17.70
C GLU A 47 8.75 -12.34 -17.52
N PRO A 48 8.30 -13.05 -18.58
CA PRO A 48 8.32 -12.58 -19.95
C PRO A 48 7.04 -11.87 -20.42
N TYR A 49 5.86 -12.00 -19.77
CA TYR A 49 4.60 -11.39 -20.28
C TYR A 49 3.48 -11.14 -19.25
N SER A 50 3.68 -11.35 -17.95
CA SER A 50 2.61 -11.16 -16.96
C SER A 50 2.63 -9.74 -16.41
N LYS A 51 1.54 -8.99 -16.65
CA LYS A 51 1.32 -7.71 -15.97
C LYS A 51 0.58 -7.99 -14.66
N THR A 52 1.22 -7.70 -13.55
CA THR A 52 0.61 -7.75 -12.22
C THR A 52 0.25 -6.32 -11.83
N VAL A 53 -1.02 -6.06 -11.55
CA VAL A 53 -1.48 -4.77 -11.06
C VAL A 53 -1.74 -4.83 -9.56
N ARG A 54 -1.42 -3.74 -8.85
CA ARG A 54 -1.82 -3.59 -7.45
C ARG A 54 -3.17 -2.88 -7.39
N CYS A 55 -4.19 -3.56 -6.90
CA CYS A 55 -5.56 -3.07 -6.77
C CYS A 55 -5.88 -2.75 -5.31
N CYS A 56 -6.25 -1.51 -5.01
CA CYS A 56 -6.53 -1.04 -3.65
C CYS A 56 -7.91 -0.39 -3.54
N VAL A 57 -8.60 -0.57 -2.41
CA VAL A 57 -9.91 0.06 -2.18
C VAL A 57 -9.81 1.59 -2.18
N ARG A 58 -8.71 2.13 -1.63
CA ARG A 58 -8.45 3.57 -1.67
C ARG A 58 -7.63 3.93 -2.91
N PRO A 59 -7.93 5.06 -3.55
CA PRO A 59 -7.12 5.55 -4.65
C PRO A 59 -5.74 5.98 -4.16
N ALA A 60 -4.77 6.00 -5.06
CA ALA A 60 -3.45 6.57 -4.79
C ALA A 60 -3.57 8.07 -4.51
N LYS A 61 -2.74 8.56 -3.59
CA LYS A 61 -2.67 10.01 -3.28
C LYS A 61 -2.09 10.81 -4.46
N TRP A 62 -1.31 10.15 -5.32
CA TRP A 62 -0.74 10.72 -6.55
C TRP A 62 -0.89 9.77 -7.72
N THR A 63 -0.91 10.32 -8.93
CA THR A 63 -0.70 9.55 -10.16
C THR A 63 0.79 9.42 -10.45
N GLN A 64 1.21 8.37 -11.18
CA GLN A 64 2.63 8.16 -11.49
C GLN A 64 3.26 9.33 -12.24
N ASP A 65 2.47 10.06 -13.04
CA ASP A 65 2.92 11.23 -13.81
C ASP A 65 3.23 12.45 -12.93
N GLU A 66 2.68 12.52 -11.71
CA GLU A 66 2.95 13.60 -10.77
C GLU A 66 4.27 13.41 -10.02
N CYS A 67 4.84 12.21 -10.06
CA CYS A 67 6.00 11.83 -9.26
C CYS A 67 7.19 11.52 -10.16
N TYR A 68 8.40 11.75 -9.66
CA TYR A 68 9.62 11.35 -10.35
C TYR A 68 10.26 10.15 -9.66
N LYS A 69 10.87 9.27 -10.45
CA LYS A 69 11.67 8.15 -9.95
C LYS A 69 13.11 8.60 -9.74
N LYS A 70 13.72 8.19 -8.65
CA LYS A 70 15.16 8.33 -8.43
C LYS A 70 15.72 7.06 -7.82
N ILE A 71 17.01 6.84 -7.98
CA ILE A 71 17.70 5.74 -7.31
C ILE A 71 17.73 6.06 -5.82
N GLY A 72 17.13 5.18 -5.00
CA GLY A 72 17.00 5.40 -3.56
C GLY A 72 17.36 4.20 -2.71
N LYS A 73 17.58 3.02 -3.30
CA LYS A 73 18.07 1.84 -2.57
C LYS A 73 19.34 1.33 -3.25
N VAL A 74 20.47 1.94 -2.91
CA VAL A 74 21.80 1.45 -3.32
C VAL A 74 22.44 0.76 -2.12
N PHE A 75 22.65 -0.56 -2.23
CA PHE A 75 23.28 -1.40 -1.20
C PHE A 75 22.67 -1.30 0.21
N GLY A 76 21.34 -1.22 0.36
CA GLY A 76 20.66 -1.36 1.66
C GLY A 76 20.89 -0.27 2.72
N TYR A 77 21.77 0.71 2.48
CA TYR A 77 22.17 1.71 3.49
C TYR A 77 22.15 3.17 2.99
N LEU A 78 22.10 3.41 1.67
CA LEU A 78 22.04 4.77 1.11
C LEU A 78 20.63 5.05 0.58
N ALA A 79 19.78 5.56 1.46
CA ALA A 79 18.52 6.19 1.07
C ALA A 79 18.79 7.66 0.74
N PHE A 80 18.61 8.03 -0.53
CA PHE A 80 18.69 9.44 -0.91
C PHE A 80 17.32 10.10 -0.69
N ASP A 81 17.24 11.10 0.19
CA ASP A 81 16.00 11.83 0.45
C ASP A 81 15.44 12.53 -0.80
N CYS A 82 14.13 12.68 -0.87
CA CYS A 82 13.49 13.45 -1.94
C CYS A 82 13.93 14.93 -1.91
N ALA A 83 13.80 15.62 -3.05
CA ALA A 83 14.09 17.06 -3.08
C ALA A 83 13.11 17.82 -2.17
N THR A 84 13.50 18.99 -1.66
CA THR A 84 12.62 19.82 -0.83
C THR A 84 11.27 20.06 -1.54
N GLY A 85 10.16 19.83 -0.82
CA GLY A 85 8.79 19.92 -1.36
C GLY A 85 8.28 18.61 -1.97
N TYR A 86 9.02 17.51 -1.83
CA TYR A 86 8.62 16.18 -2.25
C TYR A 86 8.76 15.19 -1.10
N GLU A 87 7.77 14.31 -0.96
CA GLU A 87 7.77 13.21 0.00
C GLU A 87 7.95 11.84 -0.68
N HIS A 88 8.48 10.90 0.10
CA HIS A 88 8.70 9.54 -0.34
C HIS A 88 7.38 8.78 -0.41
N TYR A 89 7.13 8.10 -1.55
CA TYR A 89 5.93 7.30 -1.75
C TYR A 89 6.25 5.81 -1.94
N ASP A 90 6.11 5.05 -0.85
CA ASP A 90 6.43 3.62 -0.76
C ASP A 90 5.37 2.68 -1.35
N LYS A 91 4.23 3.19 -1.84
CA LYS A 91 3.13 2.30 -2.27
C LYS A 91 3.37 1.65 -3.64
N TRP A 92 4.23 2.26 -4.46
CA TRP A 92 4.65 1.70 -5.74
C TRP A 92 5.93 0.90 -5.58
N ASP A 93 5.95 -0.27 -6.18
CA ASP A 93 7.12 -1.12 -6.13
C ASP A 93 8.06 -0.72 -7.27
N SER A 94 9.32 -0.44 -6.94
CA SER A 94 10.30 -0.12 -7.98
C SER A 94 11.71 -0.63 -7.68
N GLY A 95 11.82 -1.66 -6.84
CA GLY A 95 13.10 -2.32 -6.53
C GLY A 95 14.14 -1.36 -5.97
N VAL A 96 15.07 -0.92 -6.81
CA VAL A 96 16.17 0.01 -6.45
C VAL A 96 15.78 1.49 -6.52
N TYR A 97 14.66 1.78 -7.17
CA TYR A 97 14.14 3.14 -7.28
C TYR A 97 13.21 3.46 -6.11
N ILE A 98 13.07 4.73 -5.85
CA ILE A 98 12.05 5.31 -5.00
C ILE A 98 11.27 6.33 -5.81
N TYR A 99 10.01 6.52 -5.44
CA TYR A 99 9.17 7.57 -6.00
C TYR A 99 9.13 8.75 -5.06
N CYS A 100 9.42 9.93 -5.60
CA CYS A 100 9.28 11.20 -4.91
C CYS A 100 8.11 11.95 -5.51
N CYS A 101 7.11 12.22 -4.68
CA CYS A 101 5.86 12.86 -5.07
C CYS A 101 5.75 14.23 -4.38
N PRO A 102 5.14 15.24 -5.02
CA PRO A 102 5.00 16.57 -4.43
C PRO A 102 4.18 16.48 -3.14
N GLU A 103 4.59 17.21 -2.10
CA GLU A 103 3.83 17.30 -0.85
C GLU A 103 2.42 17.83 -1.12
N LYS A 104 1.40 17.12 -0.62
CA LYS A 104 -0.03 17.45 -0.75
C LYS A 104 -0.75 17.33 0.59
#